data_AF-A0A2S2P346-F1
#
_entry.id   AF-A0A2S2P346-F1
#
_cell.length_a   1.000
_cell.length_b   1.000
_cell.length_c   1.000
_cell.angle_alpha   90.00
_cell.angle_beta   90.00
_cell.angle_gamma   90.00
#
_symmetry.space_group_name_H-M   'P 1'
#
loop_
_entity.id
_entity.type
_entity.pdbx_description
1 polymer ?
#
loop_
_entity_poly.entity_id
_entity_poly.type
_entity_poly.pdbx_seq_one_letter_code
_entity_poly.pdbx_strand_id
1 'polypeptide(L)'
;AFKHIKIYPQFQFELILPNGTAENAIDVGGVFKDVLAEFWSSFYELATTGCNWKIPIIRHDFQDEQWRAISKIIFIGWKDIQYLPLSLALPFMEYVICV
;
A
#
# COMPACT_ATOMS: atom_id res chain seq x y z
N ALA A 1 12.87 18.02 -31.00
CA ALA A 1 12.43 16.62 -30.97
C ALA A 1 13.29 15.85 -29.97
N PHE A 2 12.78 15.57 -28.76
CA PHE A 2 13.17 14.43 -27.95
C PHE A 2 11.95 14.00 -27.14
N LYS A 3 11.45 12.83 -27.52
CA LYS A 3 10.39 12.08 -26.87
C LYS A 3 10.99 11.44 -25.62
N HIS A 4 10.56 11.87 -24.44
CA HIS A 4 10.51 11.01 -23.27
C HIS A 4 9.27 11.40 -22.47
N ILE A 5 8.11 11.05 -23.01
CA ILE A 5 6.89 10.90 -22.21
C ILE A 5 7.18 9.68 -21.32
N LYS A 6 7.50 9.90 -20.06
CA LYS A 6 7.48 8.83 -19.05
C LYS A 6 6.02 8.43 -18.88
N ILE A 7 5.61 7.41 -19.63
CA ILE A 7 4.34 6.72 -19.40
C ILE A 7 4.58 5.88 -18.15
N TYR A 8 4.29 6.46 -16.98
CA TYR A 8 4.10 5.68 -15.77
C TYR A 8 2.88 4.76 -16.02
N PRO A 9 2.86 3.51 -15.53
CA PRO A 9 1.63 2.74 -15.56
C PRO A 9 0.58 3.53 -14.77
N GLN A 10 -0.45 4.02 -15.47
CA GLN A 10 -1.63 4.57 -14.84
C GLN A 10 -2.29 3.39 -14.12
N PHE A 11 -2.01 3.24 -12.82
CA PHE A 11 -2.74 2.27 -12.02
C PHE A 11 -4.20 2.73 -11.98
N GLN A 12 -5.08 1.97 -12.64
CA GLN A 12 -6.51 2.18 -12.54
C GLN A 12 -7.03 1.30 -11.40
N PHE A 13 -7.51 1.95 -10.36
CA PHE A 13 -8.19 1.28 -9.25
C PHE A 13 -9.68 1.30 -9.51
N GLU A 14 -10.31 0.14 -9.35
CA GLU A 14 -11.76 -0.02 -9.44
C GLU A 14 -12.24 -0.47 -8.06
N LEU A 15 -13.06 0.34 -7.41
CA LEU A 15 -13.66 -0.04 -6.13
C LEU A 15 -14.80 -1.02 -6.43
N ILE A 16 -14.73 -2.22 -5.84
CA ILE A 16 -15.81 -3.20 -5.95
C ILE A 16 -16.71 -3.07 -4.72
N LEU A 17 -17.97 -2.72 -4.95
CA LEU A 17 -18.99 -2.62 -3.91
C LEU A 17 -19.34 -4.02 -3.35
N PRO A 18 -19.96 -4.12 -2.15
CA PRO A 18 -20.32 -5.41 -1.53
C PRO A 18 -21.24 -6.30 -2.38
N ASN A 19 -21.96 -5.71 -3.34
CA ASN A 19 -22.81 -6.40 -4.30
C ASN A 19 -22.04 -6.92 -5.54
N GLY A 20 -20.72 -6.75 -5.58
CA GLY A 20 -19.85 -7.18 -6.68
C GLY A 20 -19.79 -6.23 -7.87
N THR A 21 -20.49 -5.08 -7.83
CA THR A 21 -20.44 -4.10 -8.93
C THR A 21 -19.32 -3.09 -8.73
N ALA A 22 -18.66 -2.73 -9.82
CA ALA A 22 -17.68 -1.66 -9.83
C ALA A 22 -18.30 -0.28 -9.62
N GLU A 23 -17.68 0.53 -8.79
CA GLU A 23 -18.00 1.93 -8.64
C GLU A 23 -17.47 2.74 -9.84
N ASN A 24 -18.34 3.51 -10.49
CA ASN A 24 -17.98 4.37 -11.62
C ASN A 24 -17.28 5.65 -11.14
N ALA A 25 -16.07 5.53 -10.60
CA ALA A 25 -15.23 6.67 -10.26
C ALA A 25 -13.93 6.63 -11.06
N ILE A 26 -13.60 7.71 -11.76
CA ILE A 26 -12.30 7.88 -12.43
C ILE A 26 -11.33 8.38 -11.36
N ASP A 27 -10.32 7.59 -11.02
CA ASP A 27 -9.33 8.00 -10.04
C ASP A 27 -8.42 9.10 -10.60
N VAL A 28 -8.38 10.25 -9.92
CA VAL A 28 -7.46 11.38 -10.17
C VAL A 28 -6.38 11.46 -9.07
N GLY A 29 -6.16 10.35 -8.36
CA GLY A 29 -5.19 10.20 -7.26
C GLY A 29 -5.78 10.33 -5.85
N GLY A 30 -7.10 10.50 -5.73
CA GLY A 30 -7.81 10.53 -4.44
C GLY A 30 -8.23 9.13 -4.00
N VAL A 31 -8.79 8.35 -4.92
CA VAL A 31 -9.30 7.00 -4.64
C VAL A 31 -8.15 6.09 -4.22
N PHE A 32 -6.99 6.17 -4.89
CA PHE A 32 -5.85 5.36 -4.50
C PHE A 32 -5.31 5.70 -3.09
N LYS A 33 -5.36 6.97 -2.67
CA LYS A 33 -4.97 7.37 -1.31
C LYS A 33 -5.94 6.79 -0.27
N ASP A 34 -7.23 6.83 -0.55
CA ASP A 34 -8.26 6.29 0.35
C ASP A 34 -8.13 4.77 0.47
N VAL A 35 -7.92 4.07 -0.65
CA VAL A 35 -7.67 2.61 -0.67
C VAL A 35 -6.42 2.27 0.13
N LEU A 36 -5.34 3.04 0.01
CA LEU A 36 -4.14 2.81 0.79
C LEU A 36 -4.33 3.10 2.28
N ALA A 37 -5.03 4.17 2.64
CA ALA A 37 -5.34 4.47 4.03
C ALA A 37 -6.13 3.33 4.68
N GLU A 38 -7.14 2.81 3.98
CA GLU A 38 -7.95 1.67 4.42
C GLU A 38 -7.10 0.39 4.56
N PHE A 39 -6.24 0.12 3.58
CA PHE A 39 -5.28 -0.98 3.64
C PHE A 39 -4.37 -0.87 4.88
N TRP A 40 -3.81 0.31 5.15
CA TRP A 40 -2.92 0.51 6.29
C TRP A 40 -3.65 0.35 7.63
N SER A 41 -4.87 0.87 7.73
CA SER A 41 -5.72 0.68 8.92
C SER A 41 -5.94 -0.82 9.20
N SER A 42 -6.38 -1.55 8.18
CA SER A 42 -6.59 -3.00 8.24
C SER A 42 -5.31 -3.76 8.58
N PHE A 43 -4.19 -3.39 7.96
CA PHE A 43 -2.89 -4.01 8.21
C PHE A 43 -2.42 -3.78 9.65
N TYR A 44 -2.57 -2.57 10.18
CA TYR A 44 -2.21 -2.27 11.56
C TYR A 44 -3.04 -3.04 12.58
N GLU A 45 -4.33 -3.19 12.34
CA GLU A 45 -5.21 -3.91 13.23
C GLU A 45 -4.96 -5.42 13.19
N LEU A 46 -4.83 -5.98 11.98
CA LEU A 46 -4.82 -7.43 11.80
C LEU A 46 -3.42 -8.03 11.86
N ALA A 47 -2.40 -7.32 11.39
CA ALA A 47 -1.07 -7.89 11.13
C ALA A 47 0.07 -7.18 11.87
N THR A 48 -0.24 -6.30 12.82
CA THR A 48 0.78 -5.66 13.67
C THR A 48 0.42 -5.69 15.15
N THR A 49 1.42 -5.44 16.01
CA THR A 49 1.26 -5.22 17.45
C THR A 49 1.89 -3.88 17.86
N GLY A 50 1.64 -3.46 19.10
CA GLY A 50 2.15 -2.22 19.67
C GLY A 50 1.18 -1.04 19.58
N CYS A 51 1.40 -0.06 20.46
CA CYS A 51 0.55 1.14 20.60
C CYS A 51 1.07 2.29 19.75
N ASN A 52 2.22 2.86 20.13
CA ASN A 52 2.79 4.06 19.48
C ASN A 52 3.50 3.71 18.17
N TRP A 53 4.07 2.51 18.10
CA TRP A 53 4.72 1.95 16.92
C TRP A 53 4.08 0.62 16.60
N LYS A 54 3.71 0.44 15.34
CA LYS A 54 3.14 -0.77 14.78
C LYS A 54 4.27 -1.66 14.29
N ILE A 55 4.38 -2.82 14.92
CA ILE A 55 5.39 -3.83 14.62
C ILE A 55 4.68 -4.99 13.92
N PRO A 56 5.00 -5.28 12.64
CA PRO A 56 4.44 -6.43 11.96
C PRO A 56 4.71 -7.73 12.72
N ILE A 57 3.68 -8.56 12.85
CA ILE A 57 3.78 -9.87 13.49
C ILE A 57 3.84 -10.96 12.42
N ILE A 58 4.61 -12.02 12.69
CA ILE A 58 4.62 -13.21 11.84
C ILE A 58 3.27 -13.90 12.00
N ARG A 59 2.46 -13.91 10.94
CA ARG A 59 1.21 -14.66 10.89
C ARG A 59 1.41 -15.95 10.12
N HIS A 60 0.74 -17.02 10.56
CA HIS A 60 0.81 -18.33 9.92
C HIS A 60 0.18 -18.35 8.51
N ASP A 61 -0.73 -17.42 8.24
CA ASP A 61 -1.42 -17.24 6.96
C ASP A 61 -0.73 -16.23 6.04
N PHE A 62 0.31 -15.53 6.51
CA PHE A 62 1.12 -14.63 5.68
C PHE A 62 2.41 -15.32 5.27
N GLN A 63 2.40 -15.86 4.06
CA GLN A 63 3.57 -16.46 3.42
C GLN A 63 4.34 -15.38 2.64
N ASP A 64 5.42 -15.80 1.97
CA ASP A 64 6.30 -14.93 1.18
C ASP A 64 5.53 -14.03 0.18
N GLU A 65 4.48 -14.55 -0.44
CA GLU A 65 3.66 -13.80 -1.40
C GLU A 65 3.00 -12.57 -0.77
N GLN A 66 2.38 -12.71 0.40
CA GLN A 66 1.71 -11.60 1.10
C GLN A 66 2.73 -10.54 1.50
N TRP A 67 3.89 -10.94 2.02
CA TRP A 67 4.95 -10.00 2.41
C TRP A 67 5.57 -9.27 1.22
N ARG A 68 5.74 -9.95 0.07
CA ARG A 68 6.14 -9.30 -1.19
C ARG A 68 5.08 -8.35 -1.73
N ALA A 69 3.81 -8.64 -1.54
CA ALA A 69 2.73 -7.72 -1.91
C ALA A 69 2.79 -6.45 -1.03
N ILE A 70 2.93 -6.61 0.29
CA ILE A 70 3.06 -5.50 1.23
C ILE A 70 4.27 -4.62 0.89
N SER A 71 5.42 -5.20 0.58
CA SER A 71 6.61 -4.42 0.20
C SER A 71 6.40 -3.59 -1.06
N LYS A 72 5.73 -4.15 -2.08
CA LYS A 72 5.34 -3.41 -3.29
C LYS A 72 4.39 -2.25 -2.98
N ILE A 73 3.42 -2.47 -2.10
CA ILE A 73 2.48 -1.43 -1.66
C ILE A 73 3.22 -0.28 -0.97
N ILE A 74 4.19 -0.59 -0.09
CA ILE A 74 5.06 0.41 0.56
C ILE A 74 5.84 1.21 -0.51
N PHE A 75 6.46 0.50 -1.45
CA PHE A 75 7.26 1.13 -2.49
C PHE A 75 6.43 2.06 -3.38
N ILE A 76 5.23 1.64 -3.80
CA ILE A 76 4.31 2.45 -4.62
C ILE A 76 3.82 3.66 -3.81
N GLY A 77 3.41 3.45 -2.55
CA GLY A 77 2.96 4.52 -1.66
C GLY A 77 4.03 5.61 -1.48
N TRP A 78 5.29 5.20 -1.27
CA TRP A 78 6.42 6.11 -1.19
C TRP A 78 6.68 6.82 -2.51
N LYS A 79 6.92 6.07 -3.59
CA LYS A 79 7.41 6.61 -4.86
C LYS A 79 6.37 7.48 -5.57
N ASP A 80 5.15 6.98 -5.68
CA ASP A 80 4.16 7.52 -6.63
C ASP A 80 3.16 8.47 -5.94
N ILE A 81 2.96 8.33 -4.63
CA ILE A 81 1.94 9.08 -3.87
C ILE A 81 2.56 9.96 -2.78
N GLN A 82 3.81 9.71 -2.42
CA GLN A 82 4.50 10.36 -1.29
C GLN A 82 3.73 10.16 0.04
N TYR A 83 3.11 8.99 0.19
CA TYR A 83 2.36 8.58 1.38
C TYR A 83 3.06 7.40 2.03
N LEU A 84 3.65 7.62 3.21
CA LEU A 84 4.34 6.59 3.98
C LEU A 84 3.54 6.25 5.25
N PRO A 85 3.34 4.96 5.58
CA PRO A 85 2.78 4.55 6.86
C PRO A 85 3.70 4.93 8.05
N LEU A 86 3.51 6.12 8.61
CA LEU A 86 4.36 6.68 9.68
C LEU A 86 4.33 5.88 10.98
N SER A 87 3.33 5.02 11.17
CA SER A 87 3.20 4.23 12.39
C SER A 87 4.05 2.96 12.37
N LEU A 88 4.66 2.55 11.25
CA LEU A 88 5.51 1.36 11.21
C LEU A 88 6.84 1.58 11.94
N ALA A 89 7.30 0.53 12.63
CA ALA A 89 8.59 0.57 13.31
C ALA A 89 9.76 0.74 12.33
N LEU A 90 10.68 1.65 12.63
CA LEU A 90 11.85 1.96 11.80
C LEU A 90 12.66 0.74 11.35
N PRO A 91 12.95 -0.27 12.22
CA PRO A 91 13.70 -1.46 11.79
C PRO A 91 13.02 -2.25 10.67
N PHE A 92 11.68 -2.27 10.63
CA PHE A 92 10.94 -2.91 9.54
C PHE A 92 11.07 -2.11 8.24
N MET A 93 11.00 -0.78 8.33
CA MET A 93 11.16 0.10 7.16
C MET A 93 12.54 -0.03 6.53
N GLU A 94 13.60 -0.13 7.35
CA GLU A 94 14.97 -0.38 6.87
C GLU A 94 15.07 -1.69 6.06
N TYR A 95 14.46 -2.77 6.56
CA TYR A 95 14.46 -4.06 5.87
C TYR A 95 13.73 -4.01 4.52
N VAL A 96 12.60 -3.30 4.44
CA VAL A 96 11.77 -3.28 3.22
C VAL A 96 12.30 -2.32 2.17
N ILE A 97 12.94 -1.22 2.57
CA ILE A 97 13.43 -0.19 1.63
C ILE A 97 14.83 -0.49 1.09
N CYS A 98 15.70 -1.14 1.88
CA CYS A 98 17.11 -1.33 1.53
C CYS A 98 17.42 -2.67 0.83
N VAL A 99 16.40 -3.40 0.36
CA VAL A 99 16.54 -4.64 -0.43
C VAL A 99 15.99 -4.41 -1.84
#